data_AF-A0A1I4DM63-F1
#
_entry.id   AF-A0A1I4DM63-F1
#
_cell.length_a   1.000
_cell.length_b   1.000
_cell.length_c   1.000
_cell.angle_alpha   90.00
_cell.angle_beta   90.00
_cell.angle_gamma   90.00
#
_symmetry.space_group_name_H-M   'P 1'
#
loop_
_entity.id
_entity.type
_entity.pdbx_description
1 polymer ?
#
loop_
_entity_poly.entity_id
_entity_poly.type
_entity_poly.pdbx_seq_one_letter_code
_entity_poly.pdbx_strand_id
1 'polypeptide(L)' 'MLKEFLNQQVTILFIDGGSISNGTLIEMDERFVKYQSPHSLNIIPITSIKTVNLQTEDKPNATVRGFV' A
#
# COMPACT_ATOMS: atom_id res chain seq x y z
N MET A 1 -2.24 -7.17 -11.65
CA MET A 1 -3.17 -6.27 -10.95
C MET A 1 -2.86 -6.12 -9.46
N LEU A 2 -2.96 -7.14 -8.59
CA LEU A 2 -2.55 -6.97 -7.17
C LEU A 2 -1.09 -7.38 -6.88
N LYS A 3 -0.56 -8.37 -7.60
CA LYS A 3 0.84 -8.84 -7.52
C LYS A 3 1.87 -7.76 -7.90
N GLU A 4 1.43 -6.70 -8.57
CA GLU A 4 2.28 -5.57 -8.96
C GLU A 4 2.68 -4.70 -7.77
N PHE A 5 1.92 -4.78 -6.68
CA PHE A 5 2.20 -4.09 -5.43
C PHE A 5 3.14 -4.88 -4.49
N LEU A 6 3.63 -6.05 -4.93
CA LEU A 6 4.59 -6.82 -4.14
C LEU A 6 5.90 -6.03 -3.97
N ASN A 7 6.41 -6.01 -2.74
CA ASN A 7 7.54 -5.20 -2.28
C ASN A 7 7.33 -3.68 -2.41
N GLN A 8 6.08 -3.23 -2.56
CA GLN A 8 5.76 -1.81 -2.57
C GLN A 8 5.02 -1.40 -1.30
N GLN A 9 5.24 -0.16 -0.89
CA GLN A 9 4.51 0.44 0.21
C GLN A 9 3.11 0.78 -0.27
N VAL A 10 2.10 0.22 0.38
CA VAL A 10 0.71 0.38 -0.04
C VAL A 10 -0.18 0.77 1.11
N THR A 11 -1.31 1.38 0.78
CA THR A 11 -2.42 1.58 1.70
C THR A 11 -3.54 0.61 1.34
N ILE A 12 -3.95 -0.21 2.30
CA ILE A 12 -5.03 -1.18 2.13
C ILE A 12 -6.28 -0.59 2.79
N LEU A 13 -7.35 -0.47 2.01
CA LEU A 13 -8.69 -0.16 2.50
C LEU A 13 -9.46 -1.46 2.66
N PHE A 14 -10.07 -1.63 3.82
CA PHE A 14 -10.85 -2.82 4.17
C PHE A 14 -12.35 -2.61 3.85
N ILE A 15 -13.08 -3.71 3.73
CA ILE A 15 -14.51 -3.71 3.43
C ILE A 15 -15.36 -3.11 4.57
N ASP A 16 -14.86 -3.16 5.80
CA ASP A 16 -15.49 -2.58 7.01
C ASP A 16 -15.28 -1.06 7.11
N GLY A 17 -14.56 -0.46 6.16
CA GLY A 17 -14.22 0.96 6.15
C GLY A 17 -12.94 1.30 6.89
N GLY A 18 -12.28 0.34 7.53
CA GLY A 18 -10.95 0.52 8.10
C GLY A 18 -9.89 0.72 7.01
N SER A 19 -8.72 1.23 7.41
CA SER A 19 -7.56 1.28 6.52
C SER A 19 -6.27 1.09 7.29
N ILE A 20 -5.29 0.45 6.64
CA ILE A 20 -3.91 0.38 7.12
C ILE A 20 -2.98 0.97 6.05
N SER A 21 -2.04 1.79 6.49
CA SER A 21 -1.12 2.53 5.65
C SER A 21 0.32 2.35 6.16
N ASN A 22 1.29 2.90 5.43
CA ASN A 22 2.70 2.92 5.84
C ASN A 22 3.30 1.53 6.07
N GLY A 23 2.94 0.56 5.22
CA GLY A 23 3.47 -0.78 5.27
C GLY A 23 3.61 -1.39 3.89
N THR A 24 4.42 -2.43 3.82
CA THR A 24 4.89 -3.02 2.57
C THR A 24 4.22 -4.37 2.36
N LEU A 25 3.72 -4.60 1.16
CA LEU A 25 3.22 -5.91 0.78
C LEU A 25 4.40 -6.85 0.51
N ILE A 26 4.70 -7.77 1.42
CA ILE A 26 5.90 -8.65 1.26
C ILE A 26 5.58 -9.97 0.57
N GLU A 27 4.35 -10.47 0.73
CA GLU A 27 3.91 -11.72 0.14
C GLU A 27 2.44 -11.64 -0.23
N MET A 28 2.06 -12.33 -1.29
CA MET A 28 0.68 -12.45 -1.73
C MET A 28 0.43 -13.89 -2.17
N ASP A 29 -0.66 -14.44 -1.66
CA ASP A 29 -1.23 -15.72 -2.09
C ASP A 29 -2.62 -15.48 -2.72
N GLU A 30 -3.37 -16.53 -3.03
CA GLU A 30 -4.74 -16.43 -3.55
C GLU A 30 -5.78 -16.17 -2.45
N ARG A 31 -5.41 -16.38 -1.18
CA ARG A 31 -6.31 -16.24 -0.03
C ARG A 31 -5.96 -15.07 0.88
N PHE A 32 -4.68 -14.75 0.99
CA PHE A 32 -4.18 -13.74 1.92
C PHE A 32 -3.03 -12.94 1.34
N VAL A 33 -2.75 -11.80 1.95
CA VAL A 33 -1.55 -11.00 1.74
C VAL A 33 -0.80 -10.83 3.06
N LYS A 34 0.52 -10.88 3.01
CA LYS A 34 1.38 -10.49 4.14
C LYS A 34 1.75 -9.03 4.00
N TYR A 35 1.39 -8.25 5.00
CA TYR A 35 1.61 -6.82 5.06
C TYR A 35 2.52 -6.50 6.25
N GLN A 36 3.71 -5.97 5.96
CA GLN A 36 4.70 -5.62 6.95
C GLN A 36 4.63 -4.13 7.26
N SER A 37 4.15 -3.82 8.47
CA SER A 37 4.24 -2.48 9.05
C SER A 37 5.54 -2.37 9.89
N PRO A 38 5.98 -1.16 10.27
CA PRO A 38 7.22 -0.95 11.04
C PRO A 38 7.30 -1.75 12.36
N HIS A 39 6.15 -2.06 12.96
CA HIS A 39 6.07 -2.72 14.27
C HIS A 39 5.38 -4.09 14.24
N SER A 40 4.87 -4.53 13.08
CA SER A 40 4.00 -5.70 13.02
C SER A 40 3.97 -6.33 11.64
N LEU A 41 3.92 -7.66 11.60
CA LEU A 41 3.61 -8.41 10.40
C LEU A 41 2.15 -8.88 10.46
N ASN A 42 1.34 -8.44 9.50
CA ASN A 42 -0.09 -8.74 9.43
C ASN A 42 -0.38 -9.70 8.28
N ILE A 43 -1.21 -10.70 8.53
CA ILE A 43 -1.76 -11.58 7.48
C ILE A 43 -3.20 -11.16 7.25
N ILE A 44 -3.47 -10.62 6.07
CA ILE A 44 -4.75 -10.01 5.72
C ILE A 44 -5.47 -10.88 4.68
N PRO A 45 -6.69 -11.37 4.95
CA PRO A 45 -7.49 -12.08 3.96
C PRO A 45 -7.87 -11.17 2.79
N ILE A 46 -7.78 -11.66 1.56
CA ILE A 46 -8.13 -10.88 0.36
C ILE A 46 -9.61 -10.51 0.36
N THR A 47 -10.46 -11.37 0.94
CA THR A 47 -11.91 -11.11 1.10
C THR A 47 -12.22 -9.88 1.95
N SER A 48 -11.28 -9.46 2.81
CA SER A 48 -11.44 -8.28 3.65
C SER A 48 -10.94 -7.01 2.97
N ILE A 49 -10.26 -7.11 1.82
CA ILE A 49 -9.68 -5.98 1.10
C ILE A 49 -10.70 -5.41 0.13
N LYS A 50 -11.00 -4.13 0.28
CA LYS A 50 -11.81 -3.37 -0.67
C LYS A 50 -10.98 -2.81 -1.81
N THR A 51 -9.84 -2.20 -1.48
CA THR A 51 -8.96 -1.54 -2.47
C THR A 51 -7.54 -1.46 -1.93
N VAL A 52 -6.55 -1.54 -2.82
CA VAL A 52 -5.13 -1.34 -2.50
C VAL A 52 -4.63 -0.16 -3.33
N ASN A 53 -4.06 0.84 -2.67
CA ASN A 53 -3.46 2.01 -3.31
C ASN A 53 -1.96 2.02 -3.09
N LEU A 54 -1.20 2.29 -4.15
CA LEU A 54 0.23 2.53 -4.03
C LEU A 54 0.47 3.79 -3.20
N GLN A 55 1.31 3.71 -2.19
CA GLN A 55 1.78 4.87 -1.48
C GLN A 55 2.92 5.48 -2.30
N THR A 56 2.58 6.36 -3.24
CA THR A 56 3.58 7.20 -3.89
C THR A 56 4.02 8.25 -2.88
N GLU A 57 5.31 8.26 -2.54
CA GLU A 57 5.91 9.44 -1.93
C GLU A 57 5.72 10.59 -2.91
N ASP A 58 4.76 11.47 -2.60
CA ASP A 58 4.65 12.77 -3.23
C ASP A 58 5.98 13.50 -2.95
N LYS A 59 6.94 13.38 -3.87
CA LYS A 59 7.96 14.39 -4.05
C LYS A 59 7.34 15.48 -4.92
N PRO A 60 6.84 16.59 -4.36
CA PRO A 60 6.63 17.79 -5.15
C PRO A 60 8.03 18.36 -5.44
N ASN A 61 8.68 17.88 -6.50
CA ASN A 61 9.85 18.54 -7.03
C ASN A 61 9.57 19.04 -8.45
N ALA A 62 8.56 19.89 -8.54
CA ALA A 62 8.46 20.88 -9.61
C ALA A 62 8.56 22.26 -8.97
N THR A 63 9.72 22.60 -8.41
CA THR A 63 10.10 24.02 -8.32
C THR A 63 10.27 24.49 -9.75
N VAL A 64 9.20 25.01 -10.34
CA VAL A 64 9.26 25.81 -11.56
C VAL A 64 10.07 27.06 -11.23
N ARG A 65 11.39 27.01 -11.42
CA ARG A 65 12.22 28.22 -11.51
C ARG A 65 11.84 28.93 -12.80
N GLY A 66 10.79 29.76 -12.72
CA GLY A 66 10.58 30.81 -13.70
C GLY A 66 11.75 31.78 -13.61
N PHE A 67 12.55 31.83 -14.67
CA PHE A 67 13.49 32.92 -14.90
C PHE A 67 12.68 34.12 -15.38
N VAL A 68 12.77 35.24 -14.67
CA VAL A 68 12.39 36.58 -15.15
C VAL A 68 13.59 37.50 -15.02
#